data_AF-A0A955BK53-F1
#
_entry.id   AF-A0A955BK53-F1
#
_cell.length_a   1.000
_cell.length_b   1.000
_cell.length_c   1.000
_cell.angle_alpha   90.00
_cell.angle_beta   90.00
_cell.angle_gamma   90.00
#
_symmetry.space_group_name_H-M   'P 1'
#
loop_
_entity.id
_entity.type
_entity.pdbx_description
1 polymer ?
#
loop_
_entity_poly.entity_id
_entity_poly.type
_entity_poly.pdbx_seq_one_letter_code
_entity_poly.pdbx_strand_id
1 'polypeptide(L)'
;MRCSVRYAGRLAVVLLCGLAWAATAVGQETASADEPLNGREGRQLLLDQFRPRSMLRVEQHLLKRAAFPVVDAHTHFRYRLHHSPEQLDEFVRLMDRNNIAVCVSLDGRLGDELVEHRDYLWSRYKDRFVFYANIDWRGDGQEDDPATWDAHRPDFGRRMAKRLAEAKQAGASGLKVFKQFGLGYRNPDGSLIKIDDPRWDPIWAACGELGLPVIIHTADPAAFFLPIDETNERWEELHRHPDWSFPPDKFPSRDALLAARNRVIARHPRTTFIGAHMANNSEDLAEVAEWLEKYPNLVVEPASRIGELGRQPYTARKFFLKYADRILFGTDGPWPEQRIHLYWRFFETFDENFPYSEKEFPPQGFWNIYGIGLPEDVLRKVYHENAARIIPGVKER
;
A
#
# COMPACT_ATOMS: atom_id res chain seq x y z
N MET A 1 38.55 -53.88 -62.06
CA MET A 1 38.08 -55.21 -62.52
C MET A 1 36.99 -55.69 -61.58
N ARG A 2 35.86 -56.16 -62.14
CA ARG A 2 34.67 -56.67 -61.45
C ARG A 2 35.00 -57.94 -60.65
N CYS A 3 34.36 -58.17 -59.51
CA CYS A 3 33.23 -59.11 -59.41
C CYS A 3 32.82 -59.39 -57.95
N SER A 4 31.51 -59.51 -57.80
CA SER A 4 30.70 -60.04 -56.71
C SER A 4 31.06 -61.46 -56.22
N VAL A 5 30.68 -61.82 -54.99
CA VAL A 5 29.52 -62.69 -54.65
C VAL A 5 29.59 -63.11 -53.16
N ARG A 6 28.43 -63.09 -52.49
CA ARG A 6 28.14 -63.61 -51.13
C ARG A 6 27.96 -65.14 -51.15
N TYR A 7 28.37 -65.86 -50.11
CA TYR A 7 27.75 -67.09 -49.54
C TYR A 7 28.40 -67.29 -48.14
N ALA A 8 27.70 -67.27 -47.01
CA ALA A 8 26.76 -68.22 -46.41
C ALA A 8 27.32 -68.86 -45.11
N GLY A 9 26.64 -68.60 -43.99
CA GLY A 9 26.02 -69.64 -43.15
C GLY A 9 26.88 -70.62 -42.34
N ARG A 10 27.02 -70.31 -41.03
CA ARG A 10 26.84 -71.14 -39.82
C ARG A 10 27.66 -72.43 -39.64
N LEU A 11 28.46 -72.50 -38.56
CA LEU A 11 28.13 -73.14 -37.27
C LEU A 11 29.37 -73.11 -36.34
N ALA A 12 29.22 -72.64 -35.09
CA ALA A 12 30.02 -73.12 -33.96
C ALA A 12 29.32 -72.78 -32.65
N VAL A 13 29.07 -73.82 -31.87
CA VAL A 13 28.53 -73.83 -30.51
C VAL A 13 29.56 -73.24 -29.54
N VAL A 14 29.14 -72.35 -28.63
CA VAL A 14 29.89 -72.09 -27.40
C VAL A 14 28.92 -72.05 -26.23
N LEU A 15 29.31 -72.80 -25.20
CA LEU A 15 28.59 -73.11 -23.97
C LEU A 15 28.13 -71.89 -23.18
N LEU A 16 26.96 -72.05 -22.58
CA LEU A 16 26.46 -71.31 -21.43
C LEU A 16 27.33 -71.57 -20.18
N CYS A 17 27.88 -70.50 -19.60
CA CYS A 17 28.12 -70.41 -18.16
C CYS A 17 27.57 -69.06 -17.68
N GLY A 18 26.55 -69.12 -16.84
CA GLY A 18 25.87 -67.96 -16.30
C GLY A 18 26.70 -67.24 -15.24
N LEU A 19 26.60 -65.92 -15.25
CA LEU A 19 26.85 -65.05 -14.11
C LEU A 19 25.66 -64.12 -14.00
N ALA A 20 24.83 -64.35 -12.99
CA ALA A 20 23.69 -63.52 -12.66
C ALA A 20 24.19 -62.15 -12.18
N TRP A 21 23.90 -61.09 -12.94
CA TRP A 21 23.87 -59.75 -12.40
C TRP A 21 22.50 -59.56 -11.76
N ALA A 22 22.47 -59.59 -10.42
CA ALA A 22 21.33 -59.12 -9.66
C ALA A 22 21.18 -57.62 -9.91
N ALA A 23 20.25 -57.25 -10.78
CA ALA A 23 19.78 -55.88 -10.86
C ALA A 23 19.00 -55.60 -9.56
N THR A 24 19.64 -54.93 -8.60
CA THR A 24 18.90 -54.24 -7.54
C THR A 24 18.11 -53.13 -8.20
N ALA A 25 16.87 -53.43 -8.59
CA ALA A 25 15.88 -52.41 -8.88
C ALA A 25 15.66 -51.64 -7.58
N VAL A 26 16.26 -50.46 -7.47
CA VAL A 26 15.81 -49.45 -6.51
C VAL A 26 14.42 -49.08 -7.01
N GLY A 27 13.38 -49.65 -6.38
CA GLY A 27 12.02 -49.23 -6.61
C GLY A 27 11.95 -47.74 -6.29
N GLN A 28 11.70 -46.91 -7.29
CA GLN A 28 11.10 -45.61 -7.04
C GLN A 28 9.72 -45.91 -6.47
N GLU A 29 9.59 -45.82 -5.14
CA GLU A 29 8.28 -45.69 -4.50
C GLU A 29 7.59 -44.49 -5.16
N THR A 30 6.61 -44.79 -6.00
CA THR A 30 5.66 -43.78 -6.46
C THR A 30 4.91 -43.32 -5.23
N ALA A 31 5.19 -42.09 -4.78
CA ALA A 31 4.46 -41.46 -3.67
C ALA A 31 2.96 -41.68 -3.87
N SER A 32 2.32 -42.25 -2.86
CA SER A 32 0.88 -42.50 -2.85
C SER A 32 0.14 -41.17 -3.07
N ALA A 33 -0.85 -41.15 -3.96
CA ALA A 33 -1.68 -39.98 -4.27
C ALA A 33 -2.48 -39.44 -3.06
N ASP A 34 -2.48 -40.17 -1.93
CA ASP A 34 -3.19 -39.82 -0.70
C ASP A 34 -2.28 -39.23 0.40
N GLU A 35 -0.99 -39.04 0.15
CA GLU A 35 -0.10 -38.45 1.17
C GLU A 35 -0.39 -36.95 1.38
N PRO A 36 -0.58 -36.49 2.62
CA PRO A 36 -0.85 -35.09 2.89
C PRO A 36 0.37 -34.23 2.55
N LEU A 37 0.16 -33.20 1.71
CA LEU A 37 1.17 -32.26 1.23
C LEU A 37 1.58 -31.21 2.30
N ASN A 38 1.90 -31.68 3.49
CA ASN A 38 2.16 -30.87 4.68
C ASN A 38 3.63 -30.77 5.10
N GLY A 39 4.55 -31.30 4.30
CA GLY A 39 5.99 -31.24 4.56
C GLY A 39 6.50 -32.06 5.75
N ARG A 40 5.62 -32.71 6.53
CA ARG A 40 6.05 -33.52 7.68
C ARG A 40 6.91 -34.68 7.20
N GLU A 41 7.96 -34.98 7.97
CA GLU A 41 8.92 -36.05 7.65
C GLU A 41 9.64 -35.85 6.30
N GLY A 42 9.67 -34.62 5.76
CA GLY A 42 10.38 -34.31 4.51
C GLY A 42 9.57 -34.58 3.23
N ARG A 43 8.26 -34.85 3.36
CA ARG A 43 7.34 -34.96 2.22
C ARG A 43 7.16 -33.63 1.47
N GLN A 44 6.45 -33.68 0.35
CA GLN A 44 6.04 -32.47 -0.36
C GLN A 44 5.22 -31.54 0.55
N LEU A 45 5.40 -30.24 0.33
CA LEU A 45 4.81 -29.17 1.12
C LEU A 45 4.16 -28.17 0.17
N LEU A 46 2.88 -27.86 0.39
CA LEU A 46 2.22 -26.79 -0.34
C LEU A 46 2.82 -25.43 0.05
N LEU A 47 2.94 -24.52 -0.93
CA LEU A 47 3.49 -23.18 -0.71
C LEU A 47 2.71 -22.39 0.35
N ASP A 48 1.38 -22.54 0.37
CA ASP A 48 0.50 -21.90 1.36
C ASP A 48 0.67 -22.46 2.78
N GLN A 49 1.37 -23.59 2.94
CA GLN A 49 1.75 -24.20 4.22
C GLN A 49 3.23 -23.97 4.57
N PHE A 50 4.03 -23.40 3.68
CA PHE A 50 5.45 -23.14 3.93
C PHE A 50 5.62 -21.98 4.93
N ARG A 51 5.86 -22.30 6.20
CA ARG A 51 5.98 -21.31 7.30
C ARG A 51 7.31 -21.48 8.06
N PRO A 52 8.45 -21.12 7.43
CA PRO A 52 9.75 -21.30 8.06
C PRO A 52 9.89 -20.42 9.31
N ARG A 53 10.52 -20.96 10.35
CA ARG A 53 10.99 -20.17 11.50
C ARG A 53 12.44 -19.80 11.26
N SER A 54 12.75 -18.51 11.35
CA SER A 54 14.13 -18.05 11.18
C SER A 54 15.04 -18.63 12.26
N MET A 55 16.18 -19.18 11.86
CA MET A 55 17.25 -19.64 12.76
C MET A 55 18.27 -18.54 13.07
N LEU A 56 18.09 -17.34 12.48
CA LEU A 56 18.94 -16.19 12.78
C LEU A 56 18.80 -15.80 14.25
N ARG A 57 19.93 -15.52 14.90
CA ARG A 57 20.00 -14.92 16.23
C ARG A 57 20.50 -13.50 16.06
N VAL A 58 19.55 -12.57 16.02
CA VAL A 58 19.79 -11.13 15.84
C VAL A 58 19.31 -10.38 17.06
N GLU A 59 19.84 -9.18 17.25
CA GLU A 59 19.37 -8.27 18.29
C GLU A 59 17.91 -7.87 18.06
N GLN A 60 17.17 -7.64 19.14
CA GLN A 60 15.76 -7.26 19.07
C GLN A 60 15.42 -6.15 20.06
N HIS A 61 14.80 -5.10 19.54
CA HIS A 61 14.30 -3.95 20.26
C HIS A 61 12.78 -3.87 20.12
N LEU A 62 12.06 -4.41 21.10
CA LEU A 62 10.59 -4.42 21.10
C LEU A 62 10.02 -3.12 21.67
N LEU A 63 10.04 -2.07 20.84
CA LEU A 63 9.54 -0.75 21.20
C LEU A 63 8.03 -0.77 21.43
N LYS A 64 7.58 -0.12 22.52
CA LYS A 64 6.16 -0.04 22.92
C LYS A 64 5.56 1.36 22.73
N ARG A 65 6.37 2.31 22.30
CA ARG A 65 6.02 3.73 22.19
C ARG A 65 7.03 4.42 21.28
N ALA A 66 6.56 5.40 20.49
CA ALA A 66 7.43 6.20 19.64
C ALA A 66 8.35 7.14 20.45
N ALA A 67 9.58 7.33 19.98
CA ALA A 67 10.57 8.20 20.64
C ALA A 67 10.13 9.68 20.77
N PHE A 68 9.33 10.16 19.82
CA PHE A 68 8.79 11.53 19.80
C PHE A 68 7.27 11.52 19.59
N PRO A 69 6.54 12.60 19.90
CA PRO A 69 5.14 12.72 19.55
C PRO A 69 4.93 12.50 18.06
N VAL A 70 3.87 11.75 17.72
CA VAL A 70 3.54 11.37 16.35
C VAL A 70 2.23 11.97 15.90
N VAL A 71 2.22 12.48 14.67
CA VAL A 71 1.02 12.79 13.90
C VAL A 71 0.87 11.69 12.85
N ASP A 72 -0.17 10.87 12.98
CA ASP A 72 -0.51 9.88 11.96
C ASP A 72 -1.33 10.54 10.85
N ALA A 73 -0.69 10.83 9.72
CA ALA A 73 -1.30 11.56 8.61
C ALA A 73 -2.26 10.72 7.75
N HIS A 74 -2.44 9.42 8.05
CA HIS A 74 -3.23 8.53 7.22
C HIS A 74 -4.01 7.51 8.05
N THR A 75 -5.27 7.83 8.37
CA THR A 75 -6.17 6.91 9.09
C THR A 75 -7.60 6.97 8.56
N HIS A 76 -8.35 5.88 8.77
CA HIS A 76 -9.71 5.65 8.28
C HIS A 76 -10.65 5.17 9.42
N PHE A 77 -11.07 6.08 10.30
CA PHE A 77 -11.88 5.76 11.47
C PHE A 77 -13.33 5.35 11.16
N ARG A 78 -13.99 5.96 10.16
CA ARG A 78 -15.39 5.63 9.80
C ARG A 78 -15.48 4.18 9.34
N TYR A 79 -14.60 3.79 8.44
CA TYR A 79 -14.66 2.45 7.83
C TYR A 79 -14.12 1.37 8.76
N ARG A 80 -13.03 1.63 9.51
CA ARG A 80 -12.39 0.61 10.34
C ARG A 80 -13.00 0.45 11.72
N LEU A 81 -13.59 1.50 12.28
CA LEU A 81 -14.26 1.45 13.59
C LEU A 81 -15.78 1.51 13.48
N HIS A 82 -16.33 1.52 12.26
CA HIS A 82 -17.77 1.57 12.02
C HIS A 82 -18.50 2.69 12.80
N HIS A 83 -17.83 3.82 13.01
CA HIS A 83 -18.33 4.93 13.85
C HIS A 83 -18.70 4.55 15.30
N SER A 84 -18.12 3.49 15.86
CA SER A 84 -18.30 3.15 17.28
C SER A 84 -17.57 4.16 18.18
N PRO A 85 -18.27 4.84 19.10
CA PRO A 85 -17.65 5.71 20.10
C PRO A 85 -16.72 4.94 21.05
N GLU A 86 -17.08 3.70 21.41
CA GLU A 86 -16.31 2.87 22.35
C GLU A 86 -14.99 2.43 21.73
N GLN A 87 -15.00 2.07 20.44
CA GLN A 87 -13.78 1.73 19.71
C GLN A 87 -12.88 2.97 19.53
N LEU A 88 -13.47 4.16 19.34
CA LEU A 88 -12.71 5.41 19.33
C LEU A 88 -12.03 5.66 20.68
N ASP A 89 -12.72 5.43 21.79
CA ASP A 89 -12.15 5.60 23.16
C ASP A 89 -10.98 4.66 23.39
N GLU A 90 -11.09 3.41 22.95
CA GLU A 90 -9.99 2.46 23.04
C GLU A 90 -8.82 2.91 22.17
N PHE A 91 -9.08 3.38 20.96
CA PHE A 91 -8.02 3.86 20.08
C PHE A 91 -7.32 5.10 20.64
N VAL A 92 -8.03 6.04 21.27
CA VAL A 92 -7.40 7.19 21.94
C VAL A 92 -6.50 6.73 23.10
N ARG A 93 -6.93 5.73 23.87
CA ARG A 93 -6.06 5.13 24.90
C ARG A 93 -4.84 4.44 24.30
N LEU A 94 -4.96 3.81 23.13
CA LEU A 94 -3.82 3.28 22.39
C LEU A 94 -2.88 4.40 21.92
N MET A 95 -3.43 5.51 21.42
CA MET A 95 -2.65 6.69 21.03
C MET A 95 -1.79 7.20 22.20
N ASP A 96 -2.36 7.29 23.40
CA ASP A 96 -1.64 7.73 24.61
C ASP A 96 -0.48 6.81 24.97
N ARG A 97 -0.71 5.49 24.93
CA ARG A 97 0.34 4.50 25.19
C ARG A 97 1.48 4.57 24.17
N ASN A 98 1.16 4.93 22.93
CA ASN A 98 2.08 4.92 21.79
C ASN A 98 2.71 6.26 21.44
N ASN A 99 2.44 7.34 22.19
CA ASN A 99 2.89 8.71 21.87
C ASN A 99 2.29 9.30 20.59
N ILE A 100 1.13 8.82 20.16
CA ILE A 100 0.42 9.40 19.01
C ILE A 100 -0.37 10.60 19.51
N ALA A 101 0.06 11.79 19.14
CA ALA A 101 -0.56 13.05 19.55
C ALA A 101 -1.86 13.29 18.78
N VAL A 102 -1.77 13.22 17.45
CA VAL A 102 -2.88 13.56 16.54
C VAL A 102 -3.00 12.51 15.45
N CYS A 103 -4.23 12.14 15.07
CA CYS A 103 -4.49 11.40 13.85
C CYS A 103 -5.26 12.26 12.84
N VAL A 104 -4.94 12.08 11.56
CA VAL A 104 -5.65 12.66 10.43
C VAL A 104 -6.63 11.61 9.89
N SER A 105 -7.92 11.81 10.14
CA SER A 105 -8.95 10.96 9.55
C SER A 105 -9.25 11.37 8.11
N LEU A 106 -9.29 10.42 7.18
CA LEU A 106 -9.49 10.68 5.75
C LEU A 106 -10.94 10.43 5.29
N ASP A 107 -11.88 10.30 6.24
CA ASP A 107 -13.24 9.81 6.00
C ASP A 107 -14.35 10.87 5.99
N GLY A 108 -13.99 12.17 5.96
CA GLY A 108 -14.97 13.26 5.95
C GLY A 108 -15.67 13.46 4.60
N ARG A 109 -16.60 12.59 4.20
CA ARG A 109 -17.32 12.74 2.93
C ARG A 109 -18.18 13.99 2.88
N LEU A 110 -17.96 14.86 1.89
CA LEU A 110 -18.69 16.12 1.72
C LEU A 110 -20.22 15.91 1.79
N GLY A 111 -20.92 16.89 2.35
CA GLY A 111 -22.34 16.79 2.67
C GLY A 111 -22.56 16.52 4.15
N ASP A 112 -23.70 15.89 4.49
CA ASP A 112 -24.08 15.63 5.89
C ASP A 112 -23.11 14.65 6.57
N GLU A 113 -22.56 13.68 5.82
CA GLU A 113 -21.59 12.71 6.33
C GLU A 113 -20.31 13.35 6.89
N LEU A 114 -19.91 14.54 6.40
CA LEU A 114 -18.76 15.30 6.90
C LEU A 114 -19.04 15.84 8.29
N VAL A 115 -20.25 16.37 8.51
CA VAL A 115 -20.69 16.91 9.80
C VAL A 115 -20.78 15.79 10.82
N GLU A 116 -21.41 14.67 10.44
CA GLU A 116 -21.48 13.48 11.28
C GLU A 116 -20.09 12.96 11.68
N HIS A 117 -19.17 12.87 10.71
CA HIS A 117 -17.83 12.35 10.96
C HIS A 117 -17.00 13.30 11.82
N ARG A 118 -17.12 14.62 11.60
CA ARG A 118 -16.53 15.64 12.47
C ARG A 118 -17.03 15.46 13.90
N ASP A 119 -18.34 15.37 14.10
CA ASP A 119 -18.94 15.31 15.43
C ASP A 119 -18.59 14.00 16.15
N TYR A 120 -18.51 12.89 15.40
CA TYR A 120 -17.99 11.61 15.90
C TYR A 120 -16.58 11.75 16.50
N LEU A 121 -15.66 12.43 15.81
CA LEU A 121 -14.30 12.63 16.29
C LEU A 121 -14.19 13.72 17.37
N TRP A 122 -14.86 14.84 17.18
CA TRP A 122 -14.60 16.08 17.93
C TRP A 122 -15.46 16.28 19.16
N SER A 123 -16.61 15.61 19.27
CA SER A 123 -17.48 15.71 20.45
C SER A 123 -16.74 15.41 21.76
N ARG A 124 -15.75 14.50 21.72
CA ARG A 124 -14.93 14.12 22.88
C ARG A 124 -13.44 14.37 22.71
N TYR A 125 -12.93 14.35 21.47
CA TYR A 125 -11.49 14.30 21.20
C TYR A 125 -11.04 15.29 20.13
N LYS A 126 -11.61 16.51 20.15
CA LYS A 126 -11.29 17.58 19.19
C LYS A 126 -9.79 17.82 19.01
N ASP A 127 -9.03 17.74 20.09
CA ASP A 127 -7.58 18.01 20.09
C ASP A 127 -6.74 16.80 19.67
N ARG A 128 -7.36 15.63 19.44
CA ARG A 128 -6.67 14.41 19.02
C ARG A 128 -6.85 14.10 17.53
N PHE A 129 -7.75 14.82 16.87
CA PHE A 129 -8.12 14.53 15.48
C PHE A 129 -8.24 15.79 14.63
N VAL A 130 -7.64 15.73 13.44
CA VAL A 130 -8.06 16.51 12.29
C VAL A 130 -8.70 15.58 11.27
N PHE A 131 -9.48 16.13 10.34
CA PHE A 131 -10.12 15.33 9.29
C PHE A 131 -9.96 15.99 7.93
N TYR A 132 -9.89 15.17 6.90
CA TYR A 132 -9.89 15.58 5.51
C TYR A 132 -11.29 15.41 4.94
N ALA A 133 -11.67 16.32 4.05
CA ALA A 133 -12.84 16.16 3.23
C ALA A 133 -12.58 15.07 2.17
N ASN A 134 -13.63 14.41 1.67
CA ASN A 134 -13.54 13.60 0.45
C ASN A 134 -14.75 13.86 -0.46
N ILE A 135 -14.52 13.72 -1.77
CA ILE A 135 -15.50 14.06 -2.80
C ILE A 135 -16.39 12.87 -3.09
N ASP A 136 -17.69 13.13 -3.11
CA ASP A 136 -18.66 12.23 -3.70
C ASP A 136 -18.80 12.50 -5.21
N TRP A 137 -18.22 11.60 -6.00
CA TRP A 137 -18.24 11.69 -7.47
C TRP A 137 -19.58 11.24 -8.06
N ARG A 138 -20.33 10.39 -7.34
CA ARG A 138 -21.60 9.82 -7.81
C ARG A 138 -22.77 10.74 -7.48
N GLY A 139 -22.80 11.29 -6.26
CA GLY A 139 -23.97 11.99 -5.73
C GLY A 139 -25.19 11.06 -5.73
N ASP A 140 -26.36 11.58 -6.10
CA ASP A 140 -27.62 10.82 -6.17
C ASP A 140 -27.77 9.97 -7.46
N GLY A 141 -26.69 9.83 -8.25
CA GLY A 141 -26.69 9.02 -9.46
C GLY A 141 -26.82 7.52 -9.20
N GLN A 142 -27.37 6.78 -10.16
CA GLN A 142 -27.52 5.32 -10.09
C GLN A 142 -26.17 4.64 -10.30
N GLU A 143 -25.87 3.62 -9.49
CA GLU A 143 -24.59 2.89 -9.51
C GLU A 143 -24.23 2.35 -10.90
N ASP A 144 -25.19 1.72 -11.57
CA ASP A 144 -24.98 1.05 -12.86
C ASP A 144 -25.18 1.96 -14.08
N ASP A 145 -25.47 3.26 -13.86
CA ASP A 145 -25.64 4.25 -14.93
C ASP A 145 -24.75 5.48 -14.71
N PRO A 146 -23.49 5.44 -15.19
CA PRO A 146 -22.56 6.56 -15.06
C PRO A 146 -23.07 7.87 -15.62
N ALA A 147 -24.00 7.89 -16.58
CA ALA A 147 -24.53 9.13 -17.14
C ALA A 147 -25.30 9.98 -16.11
N THR A 148 -25.77 9.36 -15.03
CA THR A 148 -26.52 10.01 -13.96
C THR A 148 -25.64 10.58 -12.84
N TRP A 149 -24.34 10.30 -12.84
CA TRP A 149 -23.45 10.68 -11.75
C TRP A 149 -23.16 12.19 -11.74
N ASP A 150 -23.05 12.76 -10.54
CA ASP A 150 -22.85 14.20 -10.32
C ASP A 150 -21.56 14.71 -10.99
N ALA A 151 -20.51 13.88 -11.07
CA ALA A 151 -19.23 14.17 -11.73
C ALA A 151 -19.34 14.59 -13.20
N HIS A 152 -20.41 14.22 -13.91
CA HIS A 152 -20.59 14.56 -15.32
C HIS A 152 -21.36 15.86 -15.56
N ARG A 153 -21.78 16.54 -14.49
CA ARG A 153 -22.41 17.85 -14.62
C ARG A 153 -21.36 18.91 -14.99
N PRO A 154 -21.65 19.82 -15.94
CA PRO A 154 -20.68 20.82 -16.42
C PRO A 154 -20.10 21.76 -15.34
N ASP A 155 -20.81 21.90 -14.21
CA ASP A 155 -20.42 22.77 -13.10
C ASP A 155 -19.80 22.01 -11.91
N PHE A 156 -19.63 20.68 -12.00
CA PHE A 156 -19.19 19.82 -10.89
C PHE A 156 -17.92 20.35 -10.20
N GLY A 157 -16.84 20.59 -10.96
CA GLY A 157 -15.59 21.08 -10.39
C GLY A 157 -15.74 22.39 -9.63
N ARG A 158 -16.54 23.35 -10.14
CA ARG A 158 -16.83 24.62 -9.45
C ARG A 158 -17.69 24.42 -8.21
N ARG A 159 -18.66 23.51 -8.25
CA ARG A 159 -19.48 23.18 -7.07
C ARG A 159 -18.64 22.53 -5.98
N MET A 160 -17.74 21.61 -6.34
CA MET A 160 -16.81 20.98 -5.40
C MET A 160 -15.83 22.00 -4.78
N ALA A 161 -15.32 22.96 -5.56
CA ALA A 161 -14.52 24.07 -5.04
C ALA A 161 -15.27 24.86 -3.95
N LYS A 162 -16.54 25.19 -4.17
CA LYS A 162 -17.38 25.85 -3.16
C LYS A 162 -17.59 24.97 -1.92
N ARG A 163 -17.89 23.69 -2.10
CA ARG A 163 -18.09 22.73 -1.00
C ARG A 163 -16.82 22.54 -0.17
N LEU A 164 -15.64 22.62 -0.78
CA LEU A 164 -14.36 22.60 -0.08
C LEU A 164 -14.13 23.85 0.78
N ALA A 165 -14.55 25.03 0.31
CA ALA A 165 -14.50 26.24 1.12
C ALA A 165 -15.42 26.13 2.35
N GLU A 166 -16.61 25.56 2.20
CA GLU A 166 -17.52 25.28 3.31
C GLU A 166 -16.95 24.23 4.26
N ALA A 167 -16.35 23.15 3.73
CA ALA A 167 -15.67 22.14 4.54
C ALA A 167 -14.50 22.72 5.34
N LYS A 168 -13.73 23.64 4.74
CA LYS A 168 -12.67 24.39 5.45
C LYS A 168 -13.24 25.19 6.62
N GLN A 169 -14.35 25.91 6.41
CA GLN A 169 -15.03 26.64 7.47
C GLN A 169 -15.55 25.70 8.58
N ALA A 170 -15.95 24.49 8.21
CA ALA A 170 -16.34 23.44 9.15
C ALA A 170 -15.16 22.75 9.85
N GLY A 171 -13.91 23.09 9.50
CA GLY A 171 -12.70 22.61 10.16
C GLY A 171 -11.90 21.54 9.39
N ALA A 172 -12.27 21.23 8.14
CA ALA A 172 -11.51 20.30 7.32
C ALA A 172 -10.07 20.79 7.11
N SER A 173 -9.12 19.85 7.17
CA SER A 173 -7.68 20.11 7.16
C SER A 173 -7.00 19.65 5.85
N GLY A 174 -7.74 19.07 4.92
CA GLY A 174 -7.25 18.69 3.60
C GLY A 174 -8.33 18.01 2.77
N LEU A 175 -7.94 17.47 1.62
CA LEU A 175 -8.79 16.67 0.72
C LEU A 175 -8.16 15.28 0.52
N LYS A 176 -8.95 14.20 0.70
CA LYS A 176 -8.60 12.84 0.30
C LYS A 176 -9.19 12.51 -1.06
N VAL A 177 -8.35 11.96 -1.94
CA VAL A 177 -8.76 11.33 -3.19
C VAL A 177 -8.40 9.84 -3.13
N PHE A 178 -9.39 8.97 -3.32
CA PHE A 178 -9.24 7.53 -3.26
C PHE A 178 -8.92 6.91 -4.62
N LYS A 179 -8.39 5.68 -4.62
CA LYS A 179 -7.93 4.96 -5.82
C LYS A 179 -9.00 4.73 -6.89
N GLN A 180 -10.28 4.71 -6.50
CA GLN A 180 -11.42 4.62 -7.42
C GLN A 180 -11.40 5.77 -8.44
N PHE A 181 -10.78 6.91 -8.11
CA PHE A 181 -10.48 7.96 -9.06
C PHE A 181 -9.34 7.51 -10.01
N GLY A 182 -9.74 7.06 -11.20
CA GLY A 182 -8.83 6.46 -12.20
C GLY A 182 -8.96 4.94 -12.35
N LEU A 183 -9.57 4.25 -11.38
CA LEU A 183 -9.74 2.78 -11.41
C LEU A 183 -11.18 2.29 -11.23
N GLY A 184 -12.12 3.13 -10.80
CA GLY A 184 -13.50 2.73 -10.53
C GLY A 184 -14.53 3.60 -11.23
N TYR A 185 -14.39 4.92 -11.14
CA TYR A 185 -15.38 5.82 -11.72
C TYR A 185 -15.30 5.87 -13.25
N ARG A 186 -16.47 5.79 -13.92
CA ARG A 186 -16.59 5.72 -15.39
C ARG A 186 -17.30 6.93 -15.98
N ASN A 187 -17.00 7.20 -17.24
CA ASN A 187 -17.75 8.06 -18.13
C ASN A 187 -18.98 7.31 -18.69
N PRO A 188 -19.96 8.01 -19.29
CA PRO A 188 -21.14 7.38 -19.89
C PRO A 188 -20.83 6.37 -20.99
N ASP A 189 -19.67 6.51 -21.66
CA ASP A 189 -19.19 5.58 -22.69
C ASP A 189 -18.50 4.32 -22.13
N GLY A 190 -18.49 4.16 -20.80
CA GLY A 190 -17.87 3.04 -20.09
C GLY A 190 -16.37 3.19 -19.84
N SER A 191 -15.70 4.20 -20.42
CA SER A 191 -14.29 4.47 -20.17
C SER A 191 -14.07 4.96 -18.73
N LEU A 192 -12.90 4.67 -18.15
CA LEU A 192 -12.56 5.18 -16.81
C LEU A 192 -12.32 6.69 -16.84
N ILE A 193 -12.78 7.38 -15.80
CA ILE A 193 -12.48 8.80 -15.59
C ILE A 193 -10.96 8.98 -15.49
N LYS A 194 -10.43 9.88 -16.31
CA LYS A 194 -9.00 10.21 -16.31
C LYS A 194 -8.69 11.15 -15.14
N ILE A 195 -7.62 10.81 -14.41
CA ILE A 195 -7.15 11.56 -13.23
C ILE A 195 -6.80 13.00 -13.60
N ASP A 196 -6.23 13.19 -14.79
CA ASP A 196 -5.73 14.47 -15.30
C ASP A 196 -6.70 15.20 -16.23
N ASP A 197 -7.97 14.80 -16.26
CA ASP A 197 -8.99 15.52 -17.02
C ASP A 197 -9.12 16.98 -16.49
N PRO A 198 -9.03 18.02 -17.33
CA PRO A 198 -9.15 19.42 -16.92
C PRO A 198 -10.46 19.78 -16.23
N ARG A 199 -11.52 18.97 -16.37
CA ARG A 199 -12.78 19.13 -15.62
C ARG A 199 -12.58 19.20 -14.10
N TRP A 200 -11.51 18.59 -13.60
CA TRP A 200 -11.20 18.53 -12.17
C TRP A 200 -10.29 19.67 -11.68
N ASP A 201 -9.67 20.43 -12.58
CA ASP A 201 -8.73 21.52 -12.23
C ASP A 201 -9.28 22.54 -11.22
N PRO A 202 -10.58 22.93 -11.26
CA PRO A 202 -11.14 23.82 -10.25
C PRO A 202 -11.05 23.28 -8.81
N ILE A 203 -11.09 21.96 -8.63
CA ILE A 203 -10.98 21.31 -7.31
C ILE A 203 -9.56 21.51 -6.77
N TRP A 204 -8.56 21.17 -7.59
CA TRP A 204 -7.15 21.24 -7.21
C TRP A 204 -6.70 22.67 -6.97
N ALA A 205 -7.15 23.61 -7.80
CA ALA A 205 -6.87 25.04 -7.64
C ALA A 205 -7.48 25.59 -6.34
N ALA A 206 -8.74 25.24 -6.04
CA ALA A 206 -9.40 25.65 -4.80
C ALA A 206 -8.68 25.12 -3.56
N CYS A 207 -8.19 23.86 -3.58
CA CYS A 207 -7.36 23.33 -2.50
C CYS A 207 -6.12 24.19 -2.24
N GLY A 208 -5.41 24.62 -3.29
CA GLY A 208 -4.27 25.52 -3.17
C GLY A 208 -4.63 26.89 -2.61
N GLU A 209 -5.73 27.48 -3.07
CA GLU A 209 -6.23 28.78 -2.58
C GLU A 209 -6.68 28.75 -1.11
N LEU A 210 -7.25 27.62 -0.68
CA LEU A 210 -7.74 27.41 0.69
C LEU A 210 -6.64 26.93 1.66
N GLY A 211 -5.44 26.65 1.16
CA GLY A 211 -4.36 26.03 1.93
C GLY A 211 -4.71 24.62 2.43
N LEU A 212 -5.48 23.86 1.64
CA LEU A 212 -5.84 22.48 1.92
C LEU A 212 -4.91 21.54 1.13
N PRO A 213 -4.01 20.78 1.78
CA PRO A 213 -3.25 19.74 1.08
C PRO A 213 -4.17 18.64 0.55
N VAL A 214 -3.77 18.03 -0.57
CA VAL A 214 -4.50 16.93 -1.23
C VAL A 214 -3.72 15.64 -1.05
N ILE A 215 -4.21 14.71 -0.23
CA ILE A 215 -3.67 13.34 -0.19
C ILE A 215 -4.34 12.50 -1.28
N ILE A 216 -3.55 12.03 -2.23
CA ILE A 216 -4.04 11.36 -3.43
C ILE A 216 -3.51 9.93 -3.52
N HIS A 217 -4.44 8.97 -3.50
CA HIS A 217 -4.19 7.56 -3.76
C HIS A 217 -4.40 7.30 -5.25
N THR A 218 -3.31 7.01 -5.97
CA THR A 218 -3.36 6.66 -7.40
C THR A 218 -2.64 5.35 -7.62
N ALA A 219 -3.27 4.42 -8.36
CA ALA A 219 -2.78 3.06 -8.53
C ALA A 219 -2.64 2.30 -7.19
N ASP A 220 -1.89 1.21 -7.21
CA ASP A 220 -1.65 0.25 -6.13
C ASP A 220 -0.26 -0.41 -6.41
N PRO A 221 0.21 -1.40 -5.61
CA PRO A 221 1.53 -2.02 -5.83
C PRO A 221 1.77 -2.47 -7.26
N ALA A 222 3.01 -2.42 -7.72
CA ALA A 222 3.37 -2.76 -9.11
C ALA A 222 2.85 -4.14 -9.52
N ALA A 223 2.99 -5.11 -8.62
CA ALA A 223 2.53 -6.48 -8.78
C ALA A 223 1.02 -6.64 -9.04
N PHE A 224 0.17 -5.67 -8.64
CA PHE A 224 -1.28 -5.76 -8.85
C PHE A 224 -1.66 -5.55 -10.33
N PHE A 225 -0.74 -5.00 -11.13
CA PHE A 225 -0.89 -4.76 -12.56
C PHE A 225 -0.17 -5.82 -13.42
N LEU A 226 0.41 -6.84 -12.78
CA LEU A 226 1.06 -7.98 -13.44
C LEU A 226 0.14 -9.21 -13.40
N PRO A 227 0.34 -10.20 -14.29
CA PRO A 227 -0.37 -11.48 -14.21
C PRO A 227 -0.26 -12.12 -12.81
N ILE A 228 -1.32 -12.79 -12.37
CA ILE A 228 -1.31 -13.55 -11.11
C ILE A 228 -0.80 -14.96 -11.43
N ASP A 229 0.52 -15.14 -11.37
CA ASP A 229 1.20 -16.41 -11.64
C ASP A 229 2.37 -16.64 -10.67
N GLU A 230 3.19 -17.68 -10.89
CA GLU A 230 4.31 -18.05 -10.02
C GLU A 230 5.43 -16.99 -9.94
N THR A 231 5.41 -15.99 -10.81
CA THR A 231 6.40 -14.90 -10.85
C THR A 231 5.94 -13.64 -10.11
N ASN A 232 4.66 -13.56 -9.73
CA ASN A 232 4.10 -12.40 -9.05
C ASN A 232 4.39 -12.44 -7.54
N GLU A 233 5.18 -11.49 -7.04
CA GLU A 233 5.57 -11.43 -5.61
C GLU A 233 4.36 -11.25 -4.65
N ARG A 234 3.22 -10.80 -5.17
CA ARG A 234 1.96 -10.62 -4.44
C ARG A 234 0.93 -11.70 -4.72
N TRP A 235 1.33 -12.83 -5.31
CA TRP A 235 0.41 -13.91 -5.62
C TRP A 235 -0.46 -14.33 -4.43
N GLU A 236 0.11 -14.52 -3.22
CA GLU A 236 -0.69 -14.92 -2.03
C GLU A 236 -1.72 -13.85 -1.61
N GLU A 237 -1.40 -12.57 -1.81
CA GLU A 237 -2.30 -11.46 -1.49
C GLU A 237 -3.42 -11.37 -2.53
N LEU A 238 -3.08 -11.42 -3.81
CA LEU A 238 -4.03 -11.35 -4.93
C LEU A 238 -4.87 -12.61 -5.06
N HIS A 239 -4.37 -13.78 -4.67
CA HIS A 239 -5.16 -15.01 -4.61
C HIS A 239 -6.28 -14.90 -3.57
N ARG A 240 -6.02 -14.25 -2.43
CA ARG A 240 -7.04 -13.98 -1.38
C ARG A 240 -7.96 -12.81 -1.73
N HIS A 241 -7.47 -11.87 -2.53
CA HIS A 241 -8.17 -10.65 -2.95
C HIS A 241 -8.08 -10.46 -4.47
N PRO A 242 -8.75 -11.32 -5.26
CA PRO A 242 -8.64 -11.27 -6.72
C PRO A 242 -9.19 -9.98 -7.33
N ASP A 243 -10.08 -9.29 -6.62
CA ASP A 243 -10.63 -7.98 -6.98
C ASP A 243 -9.59 -6.84 -6.93
N TRP A 244 -8.41 -7.08 -6.36
CA TRP A 244 -7.31 -6.10 -6.33
C TRP A 244 -6.40 -6.15 -7.55
N SER A 245 -6.61 -7.11 -8.46
CA SER A 245 -5.84 -7.18 -9.70
C SER A 245 -6.38 -6.25 -10.78
N PHE A 246 -5.48 -5.58 -11.49
CA PHE A 246 -5.77 -4.61 -12.55
C PHE A 246 -5.20 -5.08 -13.89
N PRO A 247 -5.83 -6.08 -14.55
CA PRO A 247 -5.33 -6.62 -15.80
C PRO A 247 -5.44 -5.61 -16.96
N PRO A 248 -4.49 -5.64 -17.92
CA PRO A 248 -4.33 -4.61 -18.94
C PRO A 248 -5.46 -4.54 -19.98
N ASP A 249 -6.30 -5.57 -20.09
CA ASP A 249 -7.50 -5.58 -20.93
C ASP A 249 -8.65 -4.76 -20.33
N LYS A 250 -8.62 -4.48 -19.01
CA LYS A 250 -9.69 -3.78 -18.28
C LYS A 250 -9.27 -2.44 -17.69
N PHE A 251 -7.98 -2.26 -17.41
CA PHE A 251 -7.47 -1.11 -16.69
C PHE A 251 -6.30 -0.43 -17.43
N PRO A 252 -6.11 0.90 -17.24
CA PRO A 252 -4.91 1.58 -17.69
C PRO A 252 -3.67 0.97 -17.03
N SER A 253 -2.53 1.08 -17.70
CA SER A 253 -1.26 0.70 -17.07
C SER A 253 -0.99 1.55 -15.83
N ARG A 254 -0.27 0.97 -14.87
CA ARG A 254 0.18 1.67 -13.66
C ARG A 254 0.93 2.96 -13.99
N ASP A 255 1.85 2.90 -14.95
CA ASP A 255 2.64 4.05 -15.38
C ASP A 255 1.77 5.17 -15.96
N ALA A 256 0.71 4.83 -16.70
CA ALA A 256 -0.22 5.82 -17.23
C ALA A 256 -0.99 6.53 -16.11
N LEU A 257 -1.39 5.81 -15.07
CA LEU A 257 -2.07 6.38 -13.89
C LEU A 257 -1.13 7.31 -13.11
N LEU A 258 0.09 6.86 -12.82
CA LEU A 258 1.09 7.66 -12.10
C LEU A 258 1.50 8.90 -12.89
N ALA A 259 1.69 8.78 -14.21
CA ALA A 259 1.96 9.90 -15.10
C ALA A 259 0.79 10.91 -15.14
N ALA A 260 -0.46 10.43 -15.14
CA ALA A 260 -1.63 11.31 -15.07
C ALA A 260 -1.68 12.10 -13.76
N ARG A 261 -1.49 11.44 -12.61
CA ARG A 261 -1.35 12.12 -11.31
C ARG A 261 -0.24 13.18 -11.35
N ASN A 262 0.93 12.84 -11.88
CA ASN A 262 2.06 13.76 -11.94
C ASN A 262 1.79 14.98 -12.84
N ARG A 263 0.97 14.85 -13.91
CA ARG A 263 0.50 16.00 -14.70
C ARG A 263 -0.46 16.91 -13.91
N VAL A 264 -1.26 16.36 -13.00
CA VAL A 264 -2.07 17.18 -12.08
C VAL A 264 -1.15 17.94 -11.12
N ILE A 265 -0.21 17.27 -10.47
CA ILE A 265 0.76 17.88 -9.54
C ILE A 265 1.50 19.05 -10.23
N ALA A 266 1.96 18.84 -11.46
CA ALA A 266 2.68 19.84 -12.25
C ALA A 266 1.84 21.08 -12.59
N ARG A 267 0.55 20.90 -12.93
CA ARG A 267 -0.36 22.01 -13.30
C ARG A 267 -0.79 22.86 -12.12
N HIS A 268 -0.70 22.34 -10.90
CA HIS A 268 -1.19 22.98 -9.68
C HIS A 268 -0.06 23.26 -8.67
N PRO A 269 0.97 24.06 -9.03
CA PRO A 269 2.16 24.26 -8.20
C PRO A 269 1.89 24.98 -6.86
N ARG A 270 0.72 25.62 -6.71
CA ARG A 270 0.29 26.26 -5.46
C ARG A 270 -0.46 25.31 -4.51
N THR A 271 -0.71 24.08 -4.94
CA THR A 271 -1.41 23.06 -4.16
C THR A 271 -0.41 22.02 -3.69
N THR A 272 -0.33 21.80 -2.38
CA THR A 272 0.48 20.72 -1.81
C THR A 272 -0.23 19.39 -2.02
N PHE A 273 0.44 18.44 -2.64
CA PHE A 273 -0.03 17.06 -2.79
C PHE A 273 0.74 16.13 -1.85
N ILE A 274 0.02 15.27 -1.14
CA ILE A 274 0.59 14.15 -0.38
C ILE A 274 0.39 12.90 -1.24
N GLY A 275 1.46 12.37 -1.81
CA GLY A 275 1.46 11.10 -2.54
C GLY A 275 1.31 9.95 -1.56
N ALA A 276 0.10 9.40 -1.47
CA ALA A 276 -0.21 8.31 -0.54
C ALA A 276 0.68 7.09 -0.82
N HIS A 277 1.06 6.37 0.24
CA HIS A 277 1.78 5.10 0.16
C HIS A 277 3.09 5.19 -0.64
N MET A 278 3.95 6.17 -0.32
CA MET A 278 5.16 6.53 -1.06
C MET A 278 4.86 6.90 -2.52
N ALA A 279 3.83 7.73 -2.72
CA ALA A 279 3.26 8.01 -4.04
C ALA A 279 2.93 6.72 -4.84
N ASN A 280 2.49 5.68 -4.13
CA ASN A 280 2.25 4.32 -4.62
C ASN A 280 3.41 3.71 -5.40
N ASN A 281 4.66 4.08 -5.09
CA ASN A 281 5.85 3.58 -5.77
C ASN A 281 7.00 3.27 -4.80
N SER A 282 6.67 2.64 -3.67
CA SER A 282 7.64 2.19 -2.66
C SER A 282 8.66 1.19 -3.19
N GLU A 283 8.35 0.50 -4.27
CA GLU A 283 9.20 -0.47 -4.96
C GLU A 283 10.32 0.21 -5.75
N ASP A 284 10.15 1.47 -6.17
CA ASP A 284 11.13 2.27 -6.89
C ASP A 284 11.31 3.65 -6.23
N LEU A 285 12.13 3.69 -5.18
CA LEU A 285 12.47 4.92 -4.48
C LEU A 285 13.33 5.89 -5.31
N ALA A 286 13.97 5.43 -6.38
CA ALA A 286 14.73 6.32 -7.27
C ALA A 286 13.75 7.18 -8.09
N GLU A 287 12.70 6.57 -8.63
CA GLU A 287 11.66 7.31 -9.35
C GLU A 287 10.87 8.25 -8.42
N VAL A 288 10.54 7.81 -7.19
CA VAL A 288 9.91 8.71 -6.21
C VAL A 288 10.81 9.91 -5.90
N ALA A 289 12.13 9.69 -5.78
CA ALA A 289 13.09 10.76 -5.56
C ALA A 289 13.07 11.76 -6.74
N GLU A 290 13.08 11.28 -7.99
CA GLU A 290 12.96 12.15 -9.17
C GLU A 290 11.69 13.00 -9.13
N TRP A 291 10.55 12.44 -8.71
CA TRP A 291 9.31 13.20 -8.57
C TRP A 291 9.39 14.27 -7.46
N LEU A 292 10.01 13.96 -6.32
CA LEU A 292 10.17 14.93 -5.23
C LEU A 292 11.07 16.12 -5.62
N GLU A 293 12.10 15.87 -6.42
CA GLU A 293 12.98 16.92 -6.96
C GLU A 293 12.26 17.76 -8.03
N LYS A 294 11.49 17.10 -8.90
CA LYS A 294 10.77 17.76 -10.00
C LYS A 294 9.57 18.58 -9.54
N TYR A 295 8.89 18.15 -8.48
CA TYR A 295 7.65 18.74 -8.00
C TYR A 295 7.81 19.26 -6.56
N PRO A 296 8.17 20.54 -6.34
CA PRO A 296 8.35 21.12 -5.01
C PRO A 296 7.10 21.05 -4.11
N ASN A 297 5.92 20.93 -4.72
CA ASN A 297 4.63 20.82 -4.05
C ASN A 297 4.20 19.37 -3.74
N LEU A 298 5.04 18.36 -4.00
CA LEU A 298 4.77 16.96 -3.65
C LEU A 298 5.41 16.56 -2.32
N VAL A 299 4.70 15.95 -1.40
CA VAL A 299 5.28 15.25 -0.25
C VAL A 299 4.76 13.82 -0.26
N VAL A 300 5.35 12.92 0.52
CA VAL A 300 4.93 11.51 0.58
C VAL A 300 4.73 11.05 2.00
N GLU A 301 4.06 9.92 2.16
CA GLU A 301 3.86 9.25 3.44
C GLU A 301 3.93 7.72 3.26
N PRO A 302 4.42 6.93 4.24
CA PRO A 302 4.77 5.53 4.06
C PRO A 302 3.67 4.54 4.49
N ALA A 303 2.44 5.00 4.74
CA ALA A 303 1.36 4.16 5.24
C ALA A 303 1.18 2.89 4.42
N SER A 304 0.99 1.76 5.09
CA SER A 304 0.87 0.44 4.46
C SER A 304 2.08 0.04 3.58
N ARG A 305 3.25 0.71 3.68
CA ARG A 305 4.44 0.44 2.85
C ARG A 305 5.71 0.04 3.58
N ILE A 306 5.65 -0.18 4.91
CA ILE A 306 6.84 -0.65 5.64
C ILE A 306 7.31 -2.04 5.16
N GLY A 307 6.41 -2.83 4.55
CA GLY A 307 6.72 -4.11 3.91
C GLY A 307 7.71 -3.98 2.74
N GLU A 308 7.47 -3.03 1.84
CA GLU A 308 8.31 -2.73 0.67
C GLU A 308 9.55 -1.94 1.05
N LEU A 309 9.42 -0.96 1.96
CA LEU A 309 10.53 -0.13 2.42
C LEU A 309 11.54 -0.93 3.24
N GLY A 310 11.05 -1.75 4.16
CA GLY A 310 11.88 -2.52 5.07
C GLY A 310 12.53 -3.74 4.45
N ARG A 311 12.10 -4.19 3.25
CA ARG A 311 12.86 -5.17 2.45
C ARG A 311 13.98 -4.55 1.60
N GLN A 312 14.16 -3.22 1.66
CA GLN A 312 15.25 -2.48 1.00
C GLN A 312 15.91 -1.46 1.95
N PRO A 313 16.33 -1.86 3.16
CA PRO A 313 16.56 -0.95 4.29
C PRO A 313 17.62 0.12 4.01
N TYR A 314 18.69 -0.19 3.28
CA TYR A 314 19.74 0.79 2.99
C TYR A 314 19.28 1.89 2.03
N THR A 315 18.49 1.53 1.02
CA THR A 315 17.92 2.48 0.06
C THR A 315 16.86 3.34 0.75
N ALA A 316 15.94 2.70 1.49
CA ALA A 316 14.93 3.39 2.28
C ALA A 316 15.58 4.36 3.28
N ARG A 317 16.58 3.92 4.04
CA ARG A 317 17.30 4.79 4.98
C ARG A 317 17.90 6.02 4.30
N LYS A 318 18.62 5.84 3.17
CA LYS A 318 19.20 6.96 2.41
C LYS A 318 18.13 7.93 1.90
N PHE A 319 16.99 7.39 1.44
CA PHE A 319 15.86 8.19 0.99
C PHE A 319 15.30 9.06 2.13
N PHE A 320 15.01 8.46 3.29
CA PHE A 320 14.48 9.17 4.45
C PHE A 320 15.44 10.24 4.98
N LEU A 321 16.76 9.97 4.97
CA LEU A 321 17.76 10.99 5.33
C LEU A 321 17.75 12.17 4.36
N LYS A 322 17.70 11.90 3.05
CA LYS A 322 17.78 12.95 2.01
C LYS A 322 16.51 13.80 1.96
N TYR A 323 15.34 13.18 2.10
CA TYR A 323 14.04 13.83 1.92
C TYR A 323 13.28 14.02 3.23
N ALA A 324 13.99 14.12 4.36
CA ALA A 324 13.40 14.20 5.70
C ALA A 324 12.32 15.29 5.82
N ASP A 325 12.44 16.42 5.12
CA ASP A 325 11.47 17.53 5.13
C ASP A 325 10.25 17.33 4.20
N ARG A 326 10.15 16.19 3.53
CA ARG A 326 9.12 15.89 2.51
C ARG A 326 8.37 14.58 2.79
N ILE A 327 8.57 13.98 3.95
CA ILE A 327 7.96 12.72 4.35
C ILE A 327 7.14 12.94 5.62
N LEU A 328 5.86 12.59 5.59
CA LEU A 328 4.99 12.55 6.76
C LEU A 328 4.89 11.11 7.26
N PHE A 329 4.69 10.92 8.56
CA PHE A 329 4.31 9.62 9.11
C PHE A 329 2.85 9.30 8.79
N GLY A 330 2.56 8.03 8.52
CA GLY A 330 1.20 7.53 8.24
C GLY A 330 1.15 6.01 8.41
N THR A 331 0.01 5.47 8.85
CA THR A 331 -0.14 4.01 9.05
C THR A 331 -1.20 3.34 8.18
N ASP A 332 -2.15 4.09 7.62
CA ASP A 332 -3.38 3.58 6.97
C ASP A 332 -4.29 2.84 7.96
N GLY A 333 -4.17 3.21 9.24
CA GLY A 333 -4.89 2.63 10.36
C GLY A 333 -6.33 3.13 10.46
N PRO A 334 -6.96 3.07 11.64
CA PRO A 334 -6.41 2.53 12.90
C PRO A 334 -6.04 1.04 12.81
N TRP A 335 -4.99 0.64 13.53
CA TRP A 335 -4.50 -0.74 13.60
C TRP A 335 -4.38 -1.21 15.06
N PRO A 336 -4.34 -2.54 15.30
CA PRO A 336 -4.00 -3.08 16.60
C PRO A 336 -2.63 -2.58 17.08
N GLU A 337 -2.48 -2.43 18.40
CA GLU A 337 -1.27 -1.90 19.04
C GLU A 337 0.01 -2.64 18.63
N GLN A 338 -0.07 -3.97 18.45
CA GLN A 338 1.04 -4.77 17.96
C GLN A 338 1.54 -4.32 16.59
N ARG A 339 0.65 -3.94 15.65
CA ARG A 339 1.06 -3.42 14.35
C ARG A 339 1.75 -2.07 14.48
N ILE A 340 1.26 -1.21 15.36
CA ILE A 340 1.85 0.12 15.62
C ILE A 340 3.29 -0.02 16.15
N HIS A 341 3.54 -0.97 17.05
CA HIS A 341 4.90 -1.25 17.52
C HIS A 341 5.88 -1.64 16.39
N LEU A 342 5.39 -2.28 15.32
CA LEU A 342 6.22 -2.64 14.16
C LEU A 342 6.65 -1.40 13.36
N TYR A 343 5.84 -0.33 13.35
CA TYR A 343 6.25 0.95 12.77
C TYR A 343 7.39 1.59 13.58
N TRP A 344 7.29 1.60 14.92
CA TRP A 344 8.38 2.11 15.78
C TRP A 344 9.66 1.31 15.56
N ARG A 345 9.54 -0.02 15.58
CA ARG A 345 10.66 -0.92 15.32
C ARG A 345 11.30 -0.65 13.95
N PHE A 346 10.48 -0.47 12.91
CA PHE A 346 10.96 -0.15 11.58
C PHE A 346 11.72 1.19 11.52
N PHE A 347 11.16 2.26 12.08
CA PHE A 347 11.78 3.59 11.95
C PHE A 347 12.97 3.81 12.87
N GLU A 348 12.94 3.29 14.10
CA GLU A 348 13.86 3.72 15.16
C GLU A 348 15.02 2.75 15.40
N THR A 349 14.93 1.51 14.91
CA THR A 349 15.90 0.45 15.22
C THR A 349 16.67 0.01 13.98
N PHE A 350 17.77 -0.69 14.19
CA PHE A 350 18.49 -1.45 13.16
C PHE A 350 18.13 -2.94 13.20
N ASP A 351 16.98 -3.29 13.78
CA ASP A 351 16.58 -4.69 13.93
C ASP A 351 16.47 -5.39 12.58
N GLU A 352 16.84 -6.66 12.57
CA GLU A 352 16.89 -7.45 11.35
C GLU A 352 15.82 -8.53 11.35
N ASN A 353 15.32 -8.84 10.16
CA ASN A 353 14.48 -10.01 9.88
C ASN A 353 13.30 -10.18 10.88
N PHE A 354 12.37 -9.22 10.88
CA PHE A 354 11.14 -9.29 11.67
C PHE A 354 9.88 -9.10 10.81
N PRO A 355 8.70 -9.59 11.25
CA PRO A 355 7.47 -9.43 10.49
C PRO A 355 7.01 -7.97 10.48
N TYR A 356 6.43 -7.53 9.37
CA TYR A 356 5.87 -6.17 9.23
C TYR A 356 4.38 -6.08 9.62
N SER A 357 3.77 -7.18 10.05
CA SER A 357 2.37 -7.29 10.45
C SER A 357 2.21 -8.30 11.58
N GLU A 358 1.20 -8.11 12.43
CA GLU A 358 0.76 -9.01 13.48
C GLU A 358 0.09 -10.29 12.96
N LYS A 359 -0.38 -10.27 11.70
CA LYS A 359 -1.03 -11.42 11.06
C LYS A 359 -0.02 -12.54 10.81
N GLU A 360 -0.46 -13.78 11.05
CA GLU A 360 0.32 -14.99 10.77
C GLU A 360 0.64 -15.14 9.27
N PHE A 361 -0.33 -14.82 8.40
CA PHE A 361 -0.11 -14.63 6.98
C PHE A 361 0.20 -13.16 6.74
N PRO A 362 1.44 -12.82 6.35
CA PRO A 362 1.78 -11.44 6.12
C PRO A 362 0.87 -10.90 5.00
N PRO A 363 0.15 -9.79 5.24
CA PRO A 363 -0.99 -9.41 4.40
C PRO A 363 -0.56 -9.04 2.97
N GLN A 364 0.69 -8.63 2.79
CA GLN A 364 1.25 -7.95 1.64
C GLN A 364 2.50 -8.68 1.08
N GLY A 365 2.55 -10.01 1.20
CA GLY A 365 3.63 -10.85 0.66
C GLY A 365 4.53 -11.50 1.71
N PHE A 366 5.19 -12.59 1.31
CA PHE A 366 5.84 -13.55 2.20
C PHE A 366 7.31 -13.23 2.51
N TRP A 367 7.55 -12.11 3.21
CA TRP A 367 8.88 -11.70 3.64
C TRP A 367 8.89 -11.04 5.02
N ASN A 368 10.07 -11.02 5.63
CA ASN A 368 10.37 -10.16 6.77
C ASN A 368 11.02 -8.86 6.30
N ILE A 369 11.06 -7.89 7.20
CA ILE A 369 11.65 -6.58 6.99
C ILE A 369 12.76 -6.28 8.01
N TYR A 370 13.43 -5.15 7.79
CA TYR A 370 14.54 -4.64 8.57
C TYR A 370 14.26 -3.18 8.95
N GLY A 371 14.74 -2.78 10.12
CA GLY A 371 14.67 -1.41 10.60
C GLY A 371 15.64 -0.50 9.84
N ILE A 372 15.33 0.79 9.78
CA ILE A 372 16.13 1.80 9.07
C ILE A 372 16.84 2.80 9.99
N GLY A 373 16.70 2.66 11.31
CA GLY A 373 17.46 3.39 12.33
C GLY A 373 17.61 4.88 12.05
N LEU A 374 16.49 5.60 11.94
CA LEU A 374 16.49 7.03 11.66
C LEU A 374 17.05 7.82 12.85
N PRO A 375 17.92 8.82 12.61
CA PRO A 375 18.40 9.69 13.67
C PRO A 375 17.28 10.61 14.18
N GLU A 376 17.43 11.13 15.39
CA GLU A 376 16.37 11.88 16.07
C GLU A 376 15.85 13.10 15.30
N ASP A 377 16.73 13.84 14.64
CA ASP A 377 16.36 15.02 13.84
C ASP A 377 15.45 14.65 12.66
N VAL A 378 15.70 13.49 12.04
CA VAL A 378 14.83 12.96 10.98
C VAL A 378 13.53 12.39 11.55
N LEU A 379 13.59 11.69 12.70
CA LEU A 379 12.39 11.18 13.37
C LEU A 379 11.43 12.31 13.74
N ARG A 380 11.89 13.42 14.33
CA ARG A 380 11.03 14.57 14.66
C ARG A 380 10.31 15.13 13.43
N LYS A 381 11.05 15.29 12.32
CA LYS A 381 10.50 15.76 11.04
C LYS A 381 9.40 14.84 10.51
N VAL A 382 9.70 13.55 10.40
CA VAL A 382 8.77 12.54 9.87
C VAL A 382 7.58 12.38 10.79
N TYR A 383 7.80 12.31 12.11
CA TYR A 383 6.76 12.03 13.09
C TYR A 383 5.80 13.19 13.27
N HIS A 384 6.22 14.45 13.30
CA HIS A 384 5.26 15.54 13.53
C HIS A 384 5.60 16.89 12.89
N GLU A 385 6.86 17.30 12.76
CA GLU A 385 7.14 18.69 12.31
C GLU A 385 6.65 18.95 10.88
N ASN A 386 6.77 17.96 10.00
CA ASN A 386 6.25 18.07 8.64
C ASN A 386 4.73 18.13 8.61
N ALA A 387 4.05 17.29 9.39
CA ALA A 387 2.60 17.31 9.48
C ALA A 387 2.09 18.64 10.06
N ALA A 388 2.73 19.15 11.12
CA ALA A 388 2.40 20.44 11.72
C ALA A 388 2.61 21.63 10.77
N ARG A 389 3.58 21.53 9.85
CA ARG A 389 3.83 22.55 8.82
C ARG A 389 2.86 22.47 7.65
N ILE A 390 2.48 21.25 7.23
CA ILE A 390 1.76 21.00 5.97
C ILE A 390 0.24 20.95 6.17
N ILE A 391 -0.21 20.43 7.31
CA ILE A 391 -1.62 20.12 7.57
C ILE A 391 -2.19 21.18 8.52
N PRO A 392 -3.11 22.04 8.03
CA PRO A 392 -3.80 23.02 8.87
C PRO A 392 -4.44 22.38 10.11
N GLY A 393 -4.35 23.03 11.27
CA GLY A 393 -4.96 22.54 12.50
C GLY A 393 -4.08 21.56 13.30
N VAL A 394 -3.04 20.96 12.71
CA VAL A 394 -2.18 20.02 13.45
C VAL A 394 -1.33 20.73 14.48
N LYS A 395 -0.74 21.88 14.14
CA LYS A 395 0.16 22.62 15.04
C LYS A 395 -0.55 23.16 16.29
N GLU A 396 -1.84 23.44 16.17
CA GLU A 396 -2.68 23.98 17.23
C GLU A 396 -3.13 22.93 18.26
N ARG A 397 -2.90 21.64 18.00
CA ARG A 397 -3.39 20.50 18.77
C ARG A 397 -2.33 19.83 19.62
#